data_AF-A0A2Z7AF10-F1
#
_entry.id   AF-A0A2Z7AF10-F1
#
_cell.length_a   1.000
_cell.length_b   1.000
_cell.length_c   1.000
_cell.angle_alpha   90.00
_cell.angle_beta   90.00
_cell.angle_gamma   90.00
#
_symmetry.space_group_name_H-M   'P 1'
#
loop_
_entity.id
_entity.type
_entity.pdbx_description
1 polymer ?
#
loop_
_entity_poly.entity_id
_entity_poly.type
_entity_poly.pdbx_seq_one_letter_code
_entity_poly.pdbx_strand_id
1 'polypeptide(L)'
;MASSLFINTVHVCFESVLAMDNAGMVVMFESLVDTGLKGFLGCPAVIHESALLEFFANGSVRDGLVVSTVNGVTVEISEQLFAETFELPVEGLIDLSEIPKDLVFDARSFVSLYGEPAGSFDAITQEKFLMMAAITCGVRINWNRLLFNIFKDKVTPGSRQAKGYAIKISLLLENVPNLELGESSEFPSDMAIFDFCVTFWPK
;
A
#
# COMPACT_ATOMS: atom_id res chain seq x y z
N MET A 1 10.02 -10.63 -19.92
CA MET A 1 10.76 -10.23 -18.71
C MET A 1 9.79 -9.39 -17.88
N ALA A 2 9.46 -9.79 -16.66
CA ALA A 2 8.64 -8.95 -15.78
C ALA A 2 9.44 -7.67 -15.47
N SER A 3 8.88 -6.49 -15.77
CA SER A 3 9.51 -5.22 -15.45
C SER A 3 9.81 -5.16 -13.95
N SER A 4 10.96 -4.62 -13.57
CA SER A 4 11.31 -4.49 -12.14
C SER A 4 10.31 -3.60 -11.38
N LEU A 5 9.45 -2.86 -12.11
CA LEU A 5 8.28 -2.10 -11.60
C LEU A 5 7.29 -2.94 -10.79
N PHE A 6 7.25 -4.25 -11.01
CA PHE A 6 6.23 -5.13 -10.43
C PHE A 6 6.63 -5.78 -9.11
N ILE A 7 7.88 -5.61 -8.67
CA ILE A 7 8.40 -6.28 -7.47
C ILE A 7 7.84 -5.61 -6.21
N ASN A 8 7.22 -6.40 -5.32
CA ASN A 8 6.60 -5.97 -4.06
C ASN A 8 5.41 -5.03 -4.27
N THR A 9 4.54 -5.34 -5.23
CA THR A 9 3.33 -4.54 -5.49
C THR A 9 2.35 -4.69 -4.32
N VAL A 10 1.91 -3.57 -3.76
CA VAL A 10 1.01 -3.56 -2.60
C VAL A 10 -0.44 -3.63 -3.09
N HIS A 11 -0.93 -4.77 -3.57
CA HIS A 11 -2.31 -4.90 -4.06
C HIS A 11 -2.98 -6.18 -3.55
N VAL A 12 -4.29 -6.13 -3.32
CA VAL A 12 -5.08 -7.24 -2.79
C VAL A 12 -6.31 -7.45 -3.66
N CYS A 13 -6.47 -8.66 -4.20
CA CYS A 13 -7.73 -9.09 -4.78
C CYS A 13 -8.67 -9.58 -3.67
N PHE A 14 -9.54 -8.71 -3.17
CA PHE A 14 -10.44 -9.05 -2.06
C PHE A 14 -11.43 -10.18 -2.43
N GLU A 15 -11.86 -10.28 -3.69
CA GLU A 15 -12.74 -11.37 -4.13
C GLU A 15 -12.09 -12.74 -3.97
N SER A 16 -10.82 -12.88 -4.37
CA SER A 16 -10.08 -14.12 -4.25
C SER A 16 -9.78 -14.50 -2.80
N VAL A 17 -9.55 -13.51 -1.95
CA VAL A 17 -9.28 -13.72 -0.52
C VAL A 17 -10.53 -14.20 0.23
N LEU A 18 -11.69 -13.59 -0.02
CA LEU A 18 -12.93 -13.97 0.66
C LEU A 18 -13.42 -15.37 0.26
N ALA A 19 -12.91 -15.91 -0.84
CA ALA A 19 -13.18 -17.27 -1.30
C ALA A 19 -12.20 -18.32 -0.72
N MET A 20 -11.24 -17.94 0.15
CA MET A 20 -10.26 -18.86 0.73
C MET A 20 -10.84 -19.69 1.88
N ASP A 21 -10.44 -20.97 1.98
CA ASP A 21 -10.85 -21.86 3.08
C ASP A 21 -10.22 -21.50 4.44
N ASN A 22 -9.20 -20.64 4.45
CA ASN A 22 -8.51 -20.24 5.67
C ASN A 22 -9.28 -19.13 6.40
N ALA A 23 -10.11 -19.53 7.35
CA ALA A 23 -10.92 -18.61 8.17
C ALA A 23 -10.08 -17.52 8.89
N GLY A 24 -8.86 -17.83 9.33
CA GLY A 24 -7.99 -16.85 9.97
C GLY A 24 -7.55 -15.74 9.02
N MET A 25 -7.23 -16.10 7.77
CA MET A 25 -6.91 -15.13 6.72
C MET A 25 -8.13 -14.27 6.38
N VAL A 26 -9.31 -14.89 6.21
CA VAL A 26 -10.55 -14.16 5.90
C VAL A 26 -10.83 -13.07 6.96
N VAL A 27 -10.76 -13.41 8.25
CA VAL A 27 -10.95 -12.44 9.35
C VAL A 27 -9.92 -11.30 9.31
N MET A 28 -8.67 -11.57 8.97
CA MET A 28 -7.65 -10.53 8.84
C MET A 28 -7.95 -9.54 7.71
N PHE A 29 -8.44 -10.03 6.58
CA PHE A 29 -8.82 -9.16 5.47
C PHE A 29 -10.12 -8.40 5.73
N GLU A 30 -11.05 -8.97 6.49
CA GLU A 30 -12.19 -8.23 7.03
C GLU A 30 -11.71 -7.04 7.89
N SER A 31 -10.72 -7.24 8.77
CA SER A 31 -10.10 -6.13 9.53
C SER A 31 -9.44 -5.07 8.64
N LEU A 32 -8.85 -5.45 7.51
CA LEU A 32 -8.33 -4.48 6.51
C LEU A 32 -9.46 -3.67 5.86
N VAL A 33 -10.61 -4.28 5.62
CA VAL A 33 -11.79 -3.57 5.11
C VAL A 33 -12.33 -2.61 6.16
N ASP A 34 -12.46 -3.06 7.41
CA ASP A 34 -12.98 -2.26 8.52
C ASP A 34 -12.09 -1.06 8.86
N THR A 35 -10.79 -1.17 8.61
CA THR A 35 -9.84 -0.07 8.76
C THR A 35 -9.85 0.93 7.61
N GLY A 36 -10.69 0.74 6.59
CA GLY A 36 -10.83 1.65 5.45
C GLY A 36 -9.69 1.54 4.43
N LEU A 37 -8.91 0.46 4.45
CA LEU A 37 -7.80 0.25 3.52
C LEU A 37 -8.23 -0.43 2.21
N LYS A 38 -9.50 -0.81 2.08
CA LYS A 38 -10.02 -1.53 0.91
C LYS A 38 -9.80 -0.78 -0.40
N GLY A 39 -10.16 0.50 -0.47
CA GLY A 39 -10.01 1.32 -1.69
C GLY A 39 -8.55 1.45 -2.13
N PHE A 40 -7.65 1.61 -1.16
CA PHE A 40 -6.22 1.65 -1.42
C PHE A 40 -5.64 0.31 -1.88
N LEU A 41 -5.94 -0.78 -1.16
CA LEU A 41 -5.34 -2.09 -1.41
C LEU A 41 -5.96 -2.81 -2.62
N GLY A 42 -7.26 -2.63 -2.85
CA GLY A 42 -8.03 -3.28 -3.91
C GLY A 42 -8.40 -2.37 -5.07
N CYS A 43 -7.69 -1.26 -5.27
CA CYS A 43 -7.88 -0.41 -6.45
C CYS A 43 -7.66 -1.19 -7.75
N PRO A 44 -8.33 -0.81 -8.87
CA PRO A 44 -8.17 -1.47 -10.15
C PRO A 44 -6.69 -1.69 -10.50
N ALA A 45 -6.35 -2.95 -10.81
CA ALA A 45 -4.97 -3.37 -11.01
C ALA A 45 -4.49 -3.08 -12.43
N VAL A 46 -4.66 -1.84 -12.88
CA VAL A 46 -4.28 -1.37 -14.22
C VAL A 46 -2.93 -0.65 -14.13
N ILE A 47 -2.04 -0.92 -15.08
CA ILE A 47 -0.70 -0.34 -15.09
C ILE A 47 -0.36 0.25 -16.44
N HIS A 48 0.13 1.49 -16.39
CA HIS A 48 0.68 2.24 -17.52
C HIS A 48 2.20 2.35 -17.39
N GLU A 49 2.93 1.36 -17.92
CA GLU A 49 4.36 1.20 -17.65
C GLU A 49 5.19 2.42 -18.06
N SER A 50 4.96 2.94 -19.27
CA SER A 50 5.66 4.11 -19.81
C SER A 50 5.43 5.35 -18.94
N ALA A 51 4.17 5.62 -18.59
CA ALA A 51 3.79 6.75 -17.75
C ALA A 51 4.41 6.64 -16.34
N LEU A 52 4.45 5.45 -15.75
CA LEU A 52 5.10 5.22 -14.46
C LEU A 52 6.61 5.46 -14.49
N LEU A 53 7.29 4.99 -15.54
CA LEU A 53 8.74 5.21 -15.69
C LEU A 53 9.06 6.69 -15.75
N GLU A 54 8.30 7.45 -16.54
CA GLU A 54 8.46 8.90 -16.66
C GLU A 54 8.11 9.59 -15.34
N PHE A 55 7.02 9.18 -14.69
CA PHE A 55 6.60 9.71 -13.40
C PHE A 55 7.71 9.59 -12.34
N PHE A 56 8.36 8.42 -12.25
CA PHE A 56 9.45 8.21 -11.30
C PHE A 56 10.75 8.90 -11.72
N ALA A 57 11.00 9.05 -13.01
CA ALA A 57 12.19 9.76 -13.50
C ALA A 57 12.11 11.27 -13.20
N ASN A 58 10.92 11.85 -13.29
CA ASN A 58 10.67 13.29 -13.09
C ASN A 58 10.12 13.63 -11.69
N GLY A 59 9.86 12.61 -10.87
CA GLY A 59 9.21 12.73 -9.58
C GLY A 59 10.06 13.46 -8.55
N SER A 60 9.41 14.35 -7.79
CA SER A 60 9.99 15.04 -6.65
C SER A 60 8.92 15.39 -5.62
N VAL A 61 9.35 15.76 -4.42
CA VAL A 61 8.44 16.27 -3.38
C VAL A 61 8.69 17.77 -3.23
N ARG A 62 7.65 18.59 -3.37
CA ARG A 62 7.70 20.06 -3.29
C ARG A 62 6.53 20.56 -2.47
N ASP A 63 6.79 21.37 -1.45
CA ASP A 63 5.75 21.94 -0.57
C ASP A 63 4.76 20.92 0.01
N GLY A 64 5.24 19.69 0.25
CA GLY A 64 4.42 18.58 0.75
C GLY A 64 3.60 17.85 -0.32
N LEU A 65 3.62 18.30 -1.57
CA LEU A 65 3.01 17.62 -2.72
C LEU A 65 4.02 16.69 -3.39
N VAL A 66 3.52 15.63 -3.99
CA VAL A 66 4.29 14.84 -4.95
C VAL A 66 4.07 15.44 -6.33
N VAL A 67 5.16 15.90 -6.95
CA VAL A 67 5.14 16.59 -8.24
C VAL A 67 5.95 15.79 -9.26
N SER A 68 5.40 15.58 -10.45
CA SER A 68 6.11 14.97 -11.56
C SER A 68 5.69 15.57 -12.90
N THR A 69 6.28 15.09 -13.98
CA THR A 69 5.91 15.42 -15.35
C THR A 69 5.79 14.14 -16.13
N VAL A 70 4.66 13.93 -16.79
CA VAL A 70 4.37 12.75 -17.61
C VAL A 70 3.78 13.23 -18.94
N ASN A 71 4.33 12.80 -20.06
CA ASN A 71 3.95 13.25 -21.41
C ASN A 71 3.87 14.77 -21.54
N GLY A 72 4.77 15.50 -20.87
CA GLY A 72 4.80 16.97 -20.85
C GLY A 72 3.71 17.64 -20.00
N VAL A 73 2.82 16.87 -19.35
CA VAL A 73 1.81 17.36 -18.42
C VAL A 73 2.36 17.32 -17.00
N THR A 74 2.20 18.42 -16.26
CA THR A 74 2.56 18.48 -14.85
C THR A 74 1.53 17.73 -14.01
N VAL A 75 2.01 16.80 -13.18
CA VAL A 75 1.21 16.02 -12.25
C VAL A 75 1.49 16.50 -10.85
N GLU A 76 0.45 16.87 -10.11
CA GLU A 76 0.53 17.26 -8.70
C GLU A 76 -0.42 16.40 -7.88
N ILE A 77 0.14 15.62 -6.96
CA ILE A 77 -0.63 14.74 -6.08
C ILE A 77 -0.54 15.30 -4.66
N SER A 78 -1.68 15.75 -4.15
CA SER A 78 -1.84 16.20 -2.77
C SER A 78 -2.27 15.06 -1.85
N GLU A 79 -2.05 15.24 -0.55
CA GLU A 79 -2.55 14.32 0.47
C GLU A 79 -4.08 14.20 0.42
N GLN A 80 -4.78 15.28 0.06
CA GLN A 80 -6.24 15.28 -0.10
C GLN A 80 -6.69 14.46 -1.31
N LEU A 81 -6.08 14.69 -2.48
CA LEU A 81 -6.39 13.91 -3.69
C LEU A 81 -6.13 12.41 -3.46
N PHE A 82 -5.04 12.10 -2.75
CA PHE A 82 -4.70 10.74 -2.37
C PHE A 82 -5.76 10.11 -1.46
N ALA A 83 -6.21 10.82 -0.43
CA ALA A 83 -7.27 10.35 0.46
C ALA A 83 -8.58 10.08 -0.29
N GLU A 84 -9.00 11.03 -1.13
CA GLU A 84 -10.25 10.96 -1.88
C GLU A 84 -10.23 9.83 -2.91
N THR A 85 -9.12 9.66 -3.63
CA THR A 85 -8.98 8.61 -4.67
C THR A 85 -9.10 7.20 -4.09
N PHE A 86 -8.57 7.00 -2.87
CA PHE A 86 -8.51 5.68 -2.24
C PHE A 86 -9.51 5.49 -1.09
N GLU A 87 -10.38 6.48 -0.86
CA GLU A 87 -11.36 6.50 0.23
C GLU A 87 -10.73 6.26 1.61
N LEU A 88 -9.51 6.79 1.82
CA LEU A 88 -8.74 6.53 3.03
C LEU A 88 -9.28 7.32 4.23
N PRO A 89 -9.31 6.71 5.42
CA PRO A 89 -9.64 7.45 6.63
C PRO A 89 -8.53 8.46 6.97
N VAL A 90 -8.99 9.66 7.36
CA VAL A 90 -8.13 10.79 7.75
C VAL A 90 -8.15 11.05 9.27
N GLU A 91 -8.95 10.30 10.03
CA GLU A 91 -9.02 10.36 11.50
C GLU A 91 -8.15 9.25 12.12
N GLY A 92 -7.67 9.48 13.35
CA GLY A 92 -6.92 8.49 14.12
C GLY A 92 -5.47 8.89 14.41
N LEU A 93 -4.69 7.95 14.94
CA LEU A 93 -3.28 8.17 15.29
C LEU A 93 -2.43 8.37 14.04
N ILE A 94 -1.49 9.30 14.12
CA ILE A 94 -0.54 9.61 13.04
C ILE A 94 0.81 8.94 13.28
N ASP A 95 1.17 8.74 14.56
CA ASP A 95 2.39 8.05 14.95
C ASP A 95 2.08 6.63 15.44
N LEU A 96 2.67 5.65 14.77
CA LEU A 96 2.56 4.24 15.16
C LEU A 96 3.18 3.96 16.53
N SER A 97 4.08 4.82 17.02
CA SER A 97 4.68 4.70 18.34
C SER A 97 3.69 4.97 19.48
N GLU A 98 2.57 5.63 19.20
CA GLU A 98 1.49 5.92 20.15
C GLU A 98 0.53 4.74 20.36
N ILE A 99 0.69 3.65 19.59
CA ILE A 99 -0.11 2.45 19.77
C ILE A 99 0.13 1.87 21.18
N PRO A 100 -0.93 1.64 21.98
CA PRO A 100 -0.80 1.08 23.32
C PRO A 100 -0.03 -0.25 23.35
N LYS A 101 0.92 -0.37 24.27
CA LYS A 101 1.84 -1.52 24.36
C LYS A 101 1.13 -2.85 24.67
N ASP A 102 0.00 -2.78 25.36
CA ASP A 102 -0.90 -3.90 25.62
C ASP A 102 -1.49 -4.45 24.31
N LEU A 103 -1.95 -3.59 23.39
CA LEU A 103 -2.42 -4.03 22.07
C LEU A 103 -1.28 -4.61 21.21
N VAL A 104 -0.08 -4.06 21.32
CA VAL A 104 1.13 -4.61 20.68
C VAL A 104 1.40 -6.04 21.20
N PHE A 105 1.19 -6.29 22.49
CA PHE A 105 1.35 -7.61 23.08
C PHE A 105 0.25 -8.59 22.63
N ASP A 106 -1.01 -8.15 22.59
CA ASP A 106 -2.13 -8.96 22.11
C ASP A 106 -1.96 -9.33 20.63
N ALA A 107 -1.51 -8.39 19.80
CA ALA A 107 -1.16 -8.65 18.41
C ALA A 107 -0.02 -9.67 18.30
N ARG A 108 1.00 -9.61 19.16
CA ARG A 108 2.08 -10.63 19.17
C ARG A 108 1.52 -12.01 19.46
N SER A 109 0.61 -12.11 20.43
CA SER A 109 -0.05 -13.37 20.76
C SER A 109 -0.90 -13.87 19.59
N PHE A 110 -1.67 -13.00 18.93
CA PHE A 110 -2.50 -13.35 17.77
C PHE A 110 -1.66 -13.83 16.58
N VAL A 111 -0.61 -13.09 16.22
CA VAL A 111 0.32 -13.47 15.14
C VAL A 111 1.02 -14.79 15.45
N SER A 112 1.39 -15.04 16.70
CA SER A 112 1.99 -16.32 17.12
C SER A 112 1.03 -17.51 17.06
N LEU A 113 -0.28 -17.27 17.09
CA LEU A 113 -1.31 -18.32 17.03
C LEU A 113 -1.66 -18.74 15.60
N TYR A 114 -1.53 -17.82 14.63
CA TYR A 114 -1.87 -18.05 13.22
C TYR A 114 -0.66 -18.10 12.27
N GLY A 115 0.53 -17.72 12.73
CA GLY A 115 1.81 -17.89 12.03
C GLY A 115 2.58 -19.09 12.58
N GLU A 116 3.30 -19.83 11.73
CA GLU A 116 4.18 -20.91 12.21
C GLU A 116 5.17 -20.38 13.27
N PRO A 117 5.45 -21.18 14.32
CA PRO A 117 6.33 -20.72 15.38
C PRO A 117 7.80 -20.72 14.94
N ALA A 118 8.46 -19.63 15.33
CA ALA A 118 9.90 -19.50 15.55
C ALA A 118 10.82 -19.35 14.31
N GLY A 119 11.21 -18.10 14.04
CA GLY A 119 12.50 -17.82 13.39
C GLY A 119 12.64 -16.49 12.64
N SER A 120 11.54 -15.88 12.18
CA SER A 120 11.61 -14.83 11.13
C SER A 120 11.27 -13.40 11.57
N PHE A 121 10.87 -13.17 12.83
CA PHE A 121 10.56 -11.82 13.33
C PHE A 121 11.76 -10.86 13.27
N ASP A 122 12.98 -11.37 13.21
CA ASP A 122 14.21 -10.57 13.10
C ASP A 122 14.29 -9.79 11.77
N ALA A 123 13.46 -10.14 10.78
CA ALA A 123 13.38 -9.46 9.48
C ALA A 123 12.22 -8.46 9.34
N ILE A 124 11.22 -8.49 10.23
CA ILE A 124 10.07 -7.58 10.18
C ILE A 124 10.42 -6.32 10.97
N THR A 125 10.45 -5.16 10.30
CA THR A 125 10.72 -3.89 10.98
C THR A 125 9.64 -3.61 12.04
N GLN A 126 10.02 -2.97 13.14
CA GLN A 126 9.10 -2.61 14.22
C GLN A 126 7.84 -1.88 13.70
N GLU A 127 8.00 -1.01 12.70
CA GLU A 127 6.89 -0.30 12.05
C GLU A 127 5.90 -1.23 11.35
N LYS A 128 6.39 -2.26 10.64
CA LYS A 128 5.51 -3.26 10.00
C LYS A 128 4.71 -4.04 11.03
N PHE A 129 5.34 -4.38 12.15
CA PHE A 129 4.66 -5.03 13.26
C PHE A 129 3.58 -4.14 13.87
N LEU A 130 3.89 -2.86 14.10
CA LEU A 130 2.93 -1.89 14.65
C LEU A 130 1.74 -1.67 13.71
N MET A 131 1.94 -1.64 12.39
CA MET A 131 0.84 -1.60 11.42
C MET A 131 -0.05 -2.84 11.51
N MET A 132 0.54 -4.04 11.56
CA MET A 132 -0.24 -5.26 11.74
C MET A 132 -1.05 -5.24 13.03
N ALA A 133 -0.44 -4.84 14.14
CA ALA A 133 -1.12 -4.70 15.42
C ALA A 133 -2.28 -3.70 15.37
N ALA A 134 -2.08 -2.56 14.70
CA ALA A 134 -3.15 -1.59 14.52
C ALA A 134 -4.33 -2.17 13.75
N ILE A 135 -4.06 -2.92 12.67
CA ILE A 135 -5.09 -3.55 11.84
C ILE A 135 -5.83 -4.63 12.62
N THR A 136 -5.11 -5.55 13.26
CA THR A 136 -5.72 -6.70 13.96
C THR A 136 -6.44 -6.29 15.24
N CYS A 137 -5.96 -5.26 15.94
CA CYS A 137 -6.60 -4.74 17.15
C CYS A 137 -7.62 -3.63 16.87
N GLY A 138 -7.88 -3.28 15.60
CA GLY A 138 -8.85 -2.25 15.22
C GLY A 138 -8.50 -0.84 15.71
N VAL A 139 -7.20 -0.53 15.86
CA VAL A 139 -6.74 0.80 16.23
C VAL A 139 -7.01 1.77 15.09
N ARG A 140 -7.68 2.88 15.40
CA ARG A 140 -7.93 3.95 14.42
C ARG A 140 -6.62 4.66 14.09
N ILE A 141 -6.11 4.42 12.89
CA ILE A 141 -4.92 5.06 12.32
C ILE A 141 -5.37 6.02 11.23
N ASN A 142 -4.71 7.18 11.15
CA ASN A 142 -4.79 8.05 9.99
C ASN A 142 -3.96 7.42 8.85
N TRP A 143 -4.57 6.45 8.16
CA TRP A 143 -3.94 5.70 7.09
C TRP A 143 -3.54 6.59 5.93
N ASN A 144 -4.33 7.63 5.65
CA ASN A 144 -3.99 8.61 4.63
C ASN A 144 -2.62 9.25 4.88
N ARG A 145 -2.40 9.79 6.08
CA ARG A 145 -1.15 10.47 6.44
C ARG A 145 0.04 9.52 6.39
N LEU A 146 -0.13 8.30 6.91
CA LEU A 146 0.92 7.28 6.93
C LEU A 146 1.32 6.86 5.51
N LEU A 147 0.35 6.45 4.69
CA LEU A 147 0.59 5.97 3.33
C LEU A 147 1.10 7.08 2.41
N PHE A 148 0.61 8.31 2.56
CA PHE A 148 1.09 9.44 1.77
C PHE A 148 2.53 9.84 2.13
N ASN A 149 2.93 9.74 3.40
CA ASN A 149 4.33 9.94 3.78
C ASN A 149 5.24 8.87 3.17
N ILE A 150 4.84 7.59 3.22
CA ILE A 150 5.57 6.51 2.56
C ILE A 150 5.66 6.79 1.05
N PHE A 151 4.56 7.21 0.42
CA PHE A 151 4.53 7.54 -1.00
C PHE A 151 5.53 8.64 -1.36
N LYS A 152 5.59 9.73 -0.59
CA LYS A 152 6.59 10.80 -0.76
C LYS A 152 8.02 10.29 -0.68
N ASP A 153 8.32 9.42 0.28
CA ASP A 153 9.65 8.83 0.43
C ASP A 153 10.04 7.98 -0.78
N LYS A 154 9.07 7.27 -1.40
CA LYS A 154 9.30 6.47 -2.61
C LYS A 154 9.57 7.31 -3.86
N VAL A 155 9.03 8.53 -3.93
CA VAL A 155 9.20 9.42 -5.09
C VAL A 155 10.42 10.33 -4.94
N THR A 156 10.96 10.47 -3.73
CA THR A 156 12.16 11.26 -3.48
C THR A 156 13.41 10.63 -4.14
N PRO A 157 14.16 11.37 -4.99
CA PRO A 157 15.37 10.87 -5.64
C PRO A 157 16.40 10.36 -4.64
N GLY A 158 16.93 9.15 -4.85
CA GLY A 158 17.95 8.53 -3.99
C GLY A 158 17.43 7.50 -3.00
N SER A 159 16.11 7.39 -2.80
CA SER A 159 15.53 6.21 -2.18
C SER A 159 15.56 5.06 -3.20
N ARG A 160 15.77 3.81 -2.73
CA ARG A 160 15.57 2.63 -3.59
C ARG A 160 14.13 2.71 -4.08
N GLN A 161 13.93 3.07 -5.35
CA GLN A 161 12.62 3.17 -6.01
C GLN A 161 11.91 1.83 -5.84
N ALA A 162 11.17 1.69 -4.74
CA ALA A 162 10.45 0.49 -4.41
C ALA A 162 9.08 0.66 -5.06
N LYS A 163 8.97 0.07 -6.24
CA LYS A 163 7.91 0.27 -7.22
C LYS A 163 6.55 -0.31 -6.78
N GLY A 164 6.40 -0.62 -5.49
CA GLY A 164 5.23 -1.23 -4.89
C GLY A 164 3.95 -0.40 -4.90
N TYR A 165 4.03 0.88 -5.30
CA TYR A 165 2.89 1.79 -5.47
C TYR A 165 2.49 1.94 -6.96
N ALA A 166 3.06 1.16 -7.88
CA ALA A 166 2.81 1.28 -9.32
C ALA A 166 1.31 1.33 -9.69
N ILE A 167 0.50 0.44 -9.10
CA ILE A 167 -0.96 0.40 -9.34
C ILE A 167 -1.63 1.68 -8.82
N LYS A 168 -1.25 2.14 -7.63
CA LYS A 168 -1.83 3.34 -6.99
C LYS A 168 -1.53 4.57 -7.83
N ILE A 169 -0.29 4.69 -8.29
CA ILE A 169 0.16 5.81 -9.12
C ILE A 169 -0.55 5.78 -10.47
N SER A 170 -0.70 4.60 -11.09
CA SER A 170 -1.42 4.46 -12.36
C SER A 170 -2.85 5.00 -12.24
N LEU A 171 -3.58 4.60 -11.20
CA LEU A 171 -4.93 5.12 -10.94
C LEU A 171 -4.94 6.63 -10.67
N LEU A 172 -3.97 7.16 -9.90
CA LEU A 172 -3.87 8.60 -9.66
C LEU A 172 -3.62 9.38 -10.95
N LEU A 173 -2.81 8.83 -11.86
CA LEU A 173 -2.53 9.43 -13.15
C LEU A 173 -3.75 9.40 -14.08
N GLU A 174 -4.59 8.37 -14.00
CA GLU A 174 -5.85 8.30 -14.77
C GLU A 174 -6.82 9.43 -14.40
N ASN A 175 -6.74 9.90 -13.15
CA ASN A 175 -7.54 11.02 -12.66
C ASN A 175 -6.98 12.40 -13.03
N VAL A 176 -5.81 12.49 -13.68
CA VAL A 176 -5.21 13.76 -14.10
C VAL A 176 -5.86 14.25 -15.41
N PRO A 177 -6.45 15.45 -15.44
CA PRO A 177 -7.10 15.95 -16.64
C PRO A 177 -6.06 16.20 -17.76
N ASN A 178 -6.42 15.80 -18.98
CA ASN A 178 -5.60 15.95 -20.20
C ASN A 178 -4.31 15.12 -20.22
N LEU A 179 -4.14 14.15 -19.33
CA LEU A 179 -3.02 13.23 -19.37
C LEU A 179 -3.38 11.97 -20.18
N GLU A 180 -2.68 11.74 -21.28
CA GLU A 180 -2.80 10.50 -22.08
C GLU A 180 -1.78 9.48 -21.57
N LEU A 181 -2.24 8.33 -21.04
CA LEU A 181 -1.35 7.33 -20.40
C LEU A 181 -0.85 6.23 -21.34
N GLY A 182 -1.30 6.24 -22.59
CA GLY A 182 -0.94 5.24 -23.58
C GLY A 182 -1.49 3.85 -23.25
N GLU A 183 -0.77 2.81 -23.64
CA GLU A 183 -1.18 1.41 -23.44
C GLU A 183 -1.24 1.05 -21.95
N SER A 184 -2.32 0.34 -21.57
CA SER A 184 -2.51 -0.23 -20.25
C SER A 184 -2.27 -1.74 -20.28
N SER A 185 -1.81 -2.29 -19.16
CA SER A 185 -1.80 -3.73 -18.91
C SER A 185 -2.56 -4.04 -17.63
N GLU A 186 -3.29 -5.17 -17.63
CA GLU A 186 -3.89 -5.71 -16.41
C GLU A 186 -2.81 -6.44 -15.61
N PHE A 187 -2.74 -6.16 -14.31
CA PHE A 187 -1.86 -6.84 -13.39
C PHE A 187 -2.42 -8.24 -13.08
N PRO A 188 -1.59 -9.30 -13.11
CA PRO A 188 -2.07 -10.65 -12.81
C PRO A 188 -2.62 -10.75 -11.38
N SER A 189 -3.88 -11.16 -11.24
CA SER A 189 -4.57 -11.30 -9.96
C SER A 189 -3.87 -12.27 -9.00
N ASP A 190 -3.31 -13.36 -9.53
CA ASP A 190 -2.61 -14.39 -8.75
C ASP A 190 -1.31 -13.88 -8.10
N MET A 191 -0.68 -12.85 -8.68
CA MET A 191 0.57 -12.27 -8.17
C MET A 191 0.31 -11.29 -7.01
N ALA A 192 -0.87 -10.65 -6.98
CA ALA A 192 -1.23 -9.67 -5.96
C ALA A 192 -1.39 -10.29 -4.56
N ILE A 193 -2.05 -11.45 -4.48
CA ILE A 193 -2.28 -12.15 -3.22
C ILE A 193 -0.95 -12.63 -2.62
N PHE A 194 -0.03 -13.11 -3.46
CA PHE A 194 1.25 -13.66 -3.03
C PHE A 194 2.16 -12.58 -2.44
N ASP A 195 2.26 -11.40 -3.08
CA ASP A 195 3.10 -10.31 -2.59
C ASP A 195 2.55 -9.67 -1.31
N PHE A 196 1.22 -9.52 -1.16
CA PHE A 196 0.65 -8.99 0.09
C PHE A 196 0.87 -9.94 1.27
N CYS A 197 0.55 -11.22 1.09
CA CYS A 197 0.79 -12.24 2.11
C CYS A 197 2.28 -12.35 2.46
N VAL A 198 3.21 -12.28 1.50
CA VAL A 198 4.66 -12.33 1.74
C VAL A 198 5.22 -11.03 2.34
N THR A 199 4.63 -9.87 2.01
CA THR A 199 5.11 -8.56 2.49
C THR A 199 4.68 -8.26 3.91
N PHE A 200 3.49 -8.72 4.29
CA PHE A 200 2.88 -8.48 5.60
C PHE A 200 2.94 -9.69 6.52
N TRP A 201 3.01 -10.93 6.03
CA TRP A 201 3.06 -12.11 6.89
C TRP A 201 4.31 -12.96 6.67
N PRO A 202 4.98 -13.41 7.75
CA PRO A 202 6.01 -14.42 7.61
C PRO A 202 5.37 -15.75 7.18
N LYS A 203 5.98 -16.39 6.17
CA LYS A 203 5.59 -17.74 5.75
C LYS A 203 5.56 -18.71 6.92
#